data_AF-K1TYA6-F1
#
_entry.id   AF-K1TYA6-F1
#
_cell.length_a   1.000
_cell.length_b   1.000
_cell.length_c   1.000
_cell.angle_alpha   90.00
_cell.angle_beta   90.00
_cell.angle_gamma   90.00
#
_symmetry.space_group_name_H-M   'P 1'
#
loop_
_entity.id
_entity.type
_entity.pdbx_description
1 polymer ?
#
loop_
_entity_poly.entity_id
_entity_poly.type
_entity_poly.pdbx_seq_one_letter_code
_entity_poly.pdbx_strand_id
1 'polypeptide(L)'
;MHRSGVQLLATPDLTLQLGDSLTVVGEAQAIEGVEKILGNAVKQLDEPNLIPVFIGLLLGLLLGSIPFAVPGISLPVKLGLAGGPIILGILIGTFG
;
A
#
# COMPACT_ATOMS: atom_id res chain seq x y z
N MET A 1 -14.78 19.13 -7.89
CA MET A 1 -13.46 18.48 -7.95
C MET A 1 -13.00 18.24 -6.52
N HIS A 2 -12.31 17.14 -6.24
CA HIS A 2 -11.84 16.80 -4.90
C HIS A 2 -10.32 16.64 -4.90
N ARG A 3 -9.64 17.37 -4.01
CA ARG A 3 -8.19 17.30 -3.79
C ARG A 3 -7.95 17.14 -2.29
N SER A 4 -7.31 16.04 -1.91
CA SER A 4 -6.86 15.80 -0.52
C SER A 4 -7.95 16.00 0.55
N GLY A 5 -9.19 15.58 0.32
CA GLY A 5 -10.27 15.73 1.30
C GLY A 5 -11.12 17.00 1.14
N VAL A 6 -10.74 17.93 0.27
CA VAL A 6 -11.41 19.23 0.10
C VAL A 6 -12.12 19.30 -1.26
N GLN A 7 -13.37 19.77 -1.25
CA GLN A 7 -14.08 20.09 -2.49
C GLN A 7 -13.65 21.47 -3.00
N LEU A 8 -13.14 21.52 -4.22
CA LEU A 8 -12.79 22.75 -4.91
C LEU A 8 -13.78 23.04 -6.03
N LEU A 9 -14.10 24.33 -6.18
CA LEU A 9 -14.88 24.83 -7.30
C LEU A 9 -14.05 24.73 -8.58
N ALA A 10 -14.60 24.08 -9.60
CA ALA A 10 -13.95 23.99 -10.90
C ALA A 10 -13.98 25.36 -11.57
N THR A 11 -12.83 26.01 -11.70
CA THR A 11 -12.64 27.27 -12.43
C THR A 11 -11.73 27.03 -13.64
N PRO A 12 -11.83 27.84 -14.71
CA PRO A 12 -11.00 27.65 -15.91
C PRO A 12 -9.50 27.74 -15.63
N ASP A 13 -9.11 28.52 -14.61
CA ASP A 13 -7.72 28.74 -14.22
C ASP A 13 -7.16 27.65 -13.29
N LEU A 14 -7.97 26.63 -12.94
CA LEU A 14 -7.58 25.57 -12.05
C LEU A 14 -6.68 24.55 -12.76
N THR A 15 -5.40 24.52 -12.38
CA THR A 15 -4.47 23.48 -12.83
C THR A 15 -4.75 22.16 -12.12
N LEU A 16 -5.01 21.11 -12.90
CA LEU A 16 -5.17 19.74 -12.41
C LEU A 16 -3.84 19.18 -11.92
N GLN A 17 -3.89 18.42 -10.82
CA GLN A 17 -2.76 17.76 -10.20
C GLN A 17 -3.01 16.24 -10.14
N LEU A 18 -1.93 15.47 -10.13
CA LEU A 18 -1.99 14.02 -9.90
C LEU A 18 -2.66 13.73 -8.55
N GLY A 19 -3.67 12.87 -8.56
CA GLY A 19 -4.48 12.52 -7.38
C GLY A 19 -5.79 13.31 -7.23
N ASP A 20 -6.05 14.27 -8.12
CA ASP A 20 -7.36 14.95 -8.16
C ASP A 20 -8.46 13.99 -8.63
N SER A 21 -9.60 14.02 -7.95
CA SER A 21 -10.81 13.33 -8.39
C SER A 21 -11.78 14.32 -9.02
N LEU A 22 -12.20 14.04 -10.25
CA LEU A 22 -13.04 14.91 -11.06
C LEU A 22 -14.37 14.24 -11.36
N THR A 23 -15.46 14.97 -11.15
CA THR A 23 -16.79 14.57 -11.62
C THR A 23 -17.12 15.43 -12.82
N VAL A 24 -17.32 14.79 -13.97
CA VAL A 24 -17.59 15.45 -15.25
C VAL A 24 -18.98 15.07 -15.72
N VAL A 25 -19.74 16.03 -16.24
CA VAL A 25 -21.10 15.84 -16.76
C VAL A 25 -21.15 16.38 -18.18
N GLY A 26 -21.61 15.57 -19.14
CA GLY A 26 -21.66 15.93 -20.55
C GLY A 26 -22.19 14.79 -21.42
N GLU A 27 -22.10 14.95 -22.73
CA GLU A 27 -22.49 13.90 -23.68
C GLU A 27 -21.57 12.68 -23.60
N ALA A 28 -22.11 11.49 -23.87
CA ALA A 28 -21.39 10.22 -23.72
C ALA A 28 -20.07 10.18 -24.51
N GLN A 29 -20.06 10.69 -25.75
CA GLN A 29 -18.84 10.77 -26.57
C GLN A 29 -17.79 11.70 -25.97
N ALA A 30 -18.21 12.82 -25.37
CA ALA A 30 -17.30 13.74 -24.72
C ALA A 30 -16.70 13.13 -23.44
N ILE A 31 -17.50 12.39 -22.67
CA ILE A 31 -17.03 11.65 -21.49
C ILE A 31 -15.99 10.60 -21.88
N GLU A 32 -16.19 9.85 -22.96
CA GLU A 32 -15.22 8.86 -23.44
C GLU A 32 -13.87 9.52 -23.84
N GLY A 33 -13.92 10.71 -24.44
CA GLY A 33 -12.73 11.50 -24.74
C GLY A 33 -11.98 11.94 -23.47
N VAL A 34 -12.71 12.36 -22.44
CA VAL A 34 -12.14 12.75 -21.15
C VAL A 34 -11.50 11.54 -20.44
N GLU A 35 -12.15 10.38 -20.46
CA GLU A 35 -11.64 9.13 -19.90
C GLU A 35 -10.31 8.71 -20.54
N LYS A 36 -10.14 8.89 -21.87
CA LYS A 36 -8.89 8.56 -22.56
C LYS A 36 -7.71 9.45 -22.15
N ILE A 37 -7.97 10.69 -21.72
CA ILE A 37 -6.93 11.66 -21.35
C ILE A 37 -6.61 11.60 -19.85
N LEU A 38 -7.64 11.55 -19.01
CA LEU A 38 -7.50 11.64 -17.55
C LEU A 38 -7.55 10.27 -16.85
N GLY A 39 -8.10 9.25 -17.52
CA GLY A 39 -8.41 7.96 -16.93
C GLY A 39 -9.72 7.97 -16.14
N ASN A 40 -10.36 6.80 -16.05
CA ASN A 40 -11.52 6.55 -15.19
C ASN A 40 -11.28 5.38 -14.22
N ALA A 41 -10.02 4.99 -14.06
CA ALA A 41 -9.65 4.01 -13.07
C ALA A 41 -9.55 4.72 -11.71
N VAL A 42 -10.69 4.82 -11.00
CA VAL A 42 -10.64 4.75 -9.54
C VAL A 42 -10.13 3.34 -9.26
N LYS A 43 -8.80 3.18 -9.28
CA LYS A 43 -8.15 1.98 -8.78
C LYS A 43 -8.69 1.85 -7.37
N GLN A 44 -9.66 0.97 -7.16
CA GLN A 44 -9.98 0.51 -5.83
C GLN A 44 -8.63 0.05 -5.31
N LEU A 45 -8.12 0.75 -4.30
CA LEU A 45 -6.90 0.36 -3.61
C LEU A 45 -7.08 -1.11 -3.35
N ASP A 46 -6.28 -1.91 -4.08
CA ASP A 46 -6.37 -3.35 -4.14
C ASP A 46 -6.73 -3.85 -2.75
N GLU A 47 -7.84 -4.59 -2.63
CA GLU A 47 -8.15 -5.30 -1.39
C GLU A 47 -6.85 -5.95 -0.95
N PRO A 48 -6.27 -5.57 0.21
CA PRO A 48 -4.93 -5.98 0.55
C PRO A 48 -4.92 -7.50 0.48
N ASN A 49 -4.09 -8.05 -0.41
CA ASN A 49 -4.07 -9.49 -0.60
C ASN A 49 -3.58 -10.09 0.72
N LEU A 50 -4.53 -10.60 1.50
CA LEU A 50 -4.26 -11.06 2.86
C LEU A 50 -3.37 -12.30 2.85
N ILE A 51 -3.32 -13.04 1.74
CA ILE A 51 -2.50 -14.25 1.59
C ILE A 51 -1.01 -13.94 1.79
N PRO A 52 -0.37 -13.02 1.04
CA PRO A 52 1.03 -12.65 1.28
C PRO A 52 1.28 -12.09 2.67
N VAL A 53 0.35 -11.35 3.26
CA VAL A 53 0.45 -10.87 4.65
C VAL A 53 0.51 -12.05 5.62
N PHE A 54 -0.38 -13.04 5.46
CA PHE A 54 -0.44 -14.22 6.31
C PHE A 54 0.80 -15.11 6.17
N ILE A 55 1.27 -15.31 4.94
CA ILE A 55 2.50 -16.07 4.65
C ILE A 55 3.71 -15.36 5.27
N GLY A 56 3.82 -14.05 5.09
CA GLY A 56 4.87 -13.25 5.73
C GLY A 56 4.79 -13.32 7.25
N LEU A 57 3.61 -13.27 7.86
CA LEU A 57 3.49 -13.40 9.30
C LEU A 57 3.92 -14.80 9.79
N LEU A 58 3.46 -15.88 9.15
CA LEU A 58 3.80 -17.25 9.51
C LEU A 58 5.31 -17.52 9.41
N LEU A 59 5.91 -17.16 8.27
CA LEU A 59 7.34 -17.31 8.06
C LEU A 59 8.14 -16.47 9.06
N GLY A 60 7.66 -15.25 9.37
CA GLY A 60 8.28 -14.37 10.33
C GLY A 60 8.25 -14.95 11.73
N LEU A 61 7.11 -15.52 12.16
CA LEU A 61 6.99 -16.21 13.45
C LEU A 61 7.86 -17.46 13.53
N LEU A 62 7.95 -18.25 12.45
CA LEU A 62 8.82 -19.42 12.41
C LEU A 62 10.29 -19.01 12.55
N LEU A 63 10.74 -18.04 11.77
CA LEU A 63 12.09 -17.48 11.87
C LEU A 63 12.36 -16.88 13.26
N GLY A 64 11.38 -16.16 13.81
CA GLY A 64 11.46 -15.53 15.13
C GLY A 64 11.59 -16.53 16.28
N SER A 65 11.07 -17.74 16.09
CA SER A 65 11.06 -18.80 17.10
C SER A 65 12.37 -19.59 17.16
N ILE A 66 13.25 -19.43 16.17
CA ILE A 66 14.56 -20.10 16.13
C ILE A 66 15.44 -19.50 17.24
N PRO A 67 15.93 -20.31 18.19
CA PRO A 67 16.88 -19.86 19.20
C PRO A 67 18.26 -19.67 18.58
N PHE A 68 18.85 -18.50 18.83
CA PHE A 68 20.22 -18.17 18.45
C PHE A 68 21.10 -18.12 19.71
N ALA A 69 22.24 -18.80 19.65
CA ALA A 69 23.26 -18.71 20.68
C ALA A 69 24.13 -17.48 20.42
N VAL A 70 24.10 -16.52 21.35
CA VAL A 70 24.95 -15.33 21.29
C VAL A 70 26.16 -15.57 22.21
N PRO A 71 27.40 -15.45 21.71
CA PRO A 71 28.61 -15.61 22.54
C PRO A 71 28.56 -14.67 23.75
N GLY A 72 28.72 -15.21 24.95
CA GLY A 72 28.66 -14.45 26.22
C GLY A 72 27.30 -14.44 26.92
N ILE A 73 26.25 -15.02 26.32
CA ILE A 73 24.93 -15.19 26.96
C ILE A 73 24.70 -16.68 27.24
N SER A 74 24.36 -17.02 28.49
CA SER A 74 24.15 -18.40 28.94
C SER A 74 22.81 -19.00 28.50
N LEU A 75 21.83 -18.16 28.17
CA LEU A 75 20.53 -18.58 27.65
C LEU A 75 20.40 -18.32 26.14
N PRO A 76 19.83 -19.28 25.38
CA PRO A 76 19.54 -19.06 23.96
C PRO A 76 18.53 -17.91 23.78
N VAL A 77 18.87 -16.96 22.91
CA VAL A 77 18.05 -15.78 22.62
C VAL A 77 17.15 -16.07 21.43
N LYS A 78 15.86 -15.76 21.54
CA LYS A 78 14.92 -15.82 20.42
C LYS A 78 14.53 -14.41 20.03
N LEU A 79 14.33 -14.20 18.73
CA LEU A 79 13.71 -12.99 18.19
C LEU A 79 12.26 -12.83 18.68
N GLY A 80 11.62 -13.96 19.02
CA GLY A 80 10.30 -14.00 19.61
C GLY A 80 9.19 -13.66 18.62
N LEU A 81 7.96 -13.62 19.15
CA LEU A 81 6.74 -13.35 18.37
C LEU A 81 6.72 -11.95 17.74
N ALA A 82 7.49 -11.01 18.30
CA ALA A 82 7.58 -9.64 17.81
C ALA A 82 8.72 -9.45 16.79
N GLY A 83 9.93 -9.97 17.07
CA GLY A 83 11.11 -9.71 16.23
C GLY A 83 11.07 -10.42 14.88
N GLY A 84 10.56 -11.65 14.84
CA GLY A 84 10.51 -12.47 13.63
C GLY A 84 9.71 -11.84 12.47
N PRO A 85 8.43 -11.47 12.69
CA PRO A 85 7.62 -10.80 11.68
C PRO A 85 8.18 -9.45 11.22
N ILE A 86 8.81 -8.67 12.11
CA ILE A 86 9.42 -7.38 11.75
C ILE A 86 10.58 -7.59 10.77
N ILE A 87 11.51 -8.50 11.08
CA ILE A 87 12.66 -8.78 10.20
C ILE A 87 12.18 -9.27 8.84
N LEU A 88 11.20 -10.18 8.82
CA LEU A 88 10.72 -10.71 7.56
C LEU A 88 9.95 -9.68 6.74
N GLY A 89 9.17 -8.81 7.37
CA GLY A 89 8.51 -7.68 6.70
C GLY A 89 9.51 -6.73 6.05
N ILE A 90 10.63 -6.44 6.72
CA ILE A 90 11.72 -5.64 6.15
C ILE A 90 12.32 -6.36 4.93
N LEU A 91 12.67 -7.64 5.05
CA LEU A 91 13.26 -8.41 3.95
C LEU A 91 12.34 -8.46 2.73
N ILE A 92 11.05 -8.78 2.92
CA ILE A 92 10.05 -8.79 1.84
C ILE A 92 9.90 -7.39 1.25
N GLY A 93 9.85 -6.34 2.06
CA GLY A 93 9.76 -4.97 1.56
C GLY A 93 11.01 -4.50 0.80
N THR A 94 12.19 -5.06 1.10
CA THR A 94 13.46 -4.72 0.40
C THR A 94 13.72 -5.56 -0.85
N PHE A 95 13.23 -6.80 -0.92
CA PHE A 95 13.54 -7.74 -2.01
C PHE A 95 12.33 -8.15 -2.86
N GLY A 96 11.10 -7.83 -2.42
CA GLY A 96 9.84 -8.14 -3.08
C GLY A 96 9.27 -7.00 -3.90
#